data_AF-A0A3L7NGW4-F1
#
_entry.id   AF-A0A3L7NGW4-F1
#
_cell.length_a   1.000
_cell.length_b   1.000
_cell.length_c   1.000
_cell.angle_alpha   90.00
_cell.angle_beta   90.00
_cell.angle_gamma   90.00
#
_symmetry.space_group_name_H-M   'P 1'
#
loop_
_entity.id
_entity.type
_entity.pdbx_description
1 polymer ?
#
loop_
_entity_poly.entity_id
_entity_poly.type
_entity_poly.pdbx_seq_one_letter_code
_entity_poly.pdbx_strand_id
1 'polypeptide(L)' 'MRLPRDVSGAALVAALSGFGYVLTRQKGSHVRLSTDAHGQHHITIPLHDPLRVGTLNAILKDVAEHAGLTRDEVAETLFG' A
#
# COMPACT_ATOMS: atom_id res chain seq x y z
N MET A 1 -15.58 1.23 -4.61
CA MET A 1 -15.65 1.22 -3.12
C MET A 1 -15.20 2.56 -2.53
N ARG A 2 -15.83 2.98 -1.41
CA ARG A 2 -15.37 4.14 -0.62
C ARG A 2 -14.23 3.69 0.29
N LEU A 3 -13.08 4.37 0.23
CA LEU A 3 -11.93 4.01 1.04
C LEU A 3 -12.11 4.40 2.52
N PRO A 4 -11.58 3.60 3.47
CA PRO A 4 -11.47 4.00 4.87
C PRO A 4 -10.64 5.27 5.01
N ARG A 5 -10.95 6.08 6.03
CA ARG A 5 -10.35 7.41 6.24
C ARG A 5 -9.37 7.46 7.41
N ASP A 6 -9.23 6.34 8.10
CA ASP A 6 -8.54 6.13 9.37
C ASP A 6 -7.41 5.08 9.25
N VAL A 7 -6.95 4.80 8.03
CA VAL A 7 -5.83 3.90 7.80
C VAL A 7 -4.51 4.61 8.09
N SER A 8 -3.77 4.12 9.07
CA SER A 8 -2.40 4.57 9.33
C SER A 8 -1.41 3.99 8.30
N GLY A 9 -0.29 4.67 8.09
CA GLY A 9 0.77 4.16 7.21
C GLY A 9 1.37 2.84 7.69
N ALA A 10 1.45 2.64 9.01
CA ALA A 10 1.90 1.39 9.59
C ALA A 10 0.92 0.23 9.32
N ALA A 11 -0.39 0.48 9.44
CA ALA A 11 -1.41 -0.50 9.10
C ALA A 11 -1.34 -0.89 7.61
N LEU A 12 -1.17 0.10 6.72
CA LEU A 12 -1.02 -0.16 5.29
C LEU A 12 0.24 -0.96 4.96
N VAL A 13 1.38 -0.65 5.59
CA VAL A 13 2.61 -1.43 5.43
C VAL A 13 2.40 -2.90 5.81
N ALA A 14 1.76 -3.16 6.95
CA ALA A 14 1.46 -4.51 7.39
C ALA A 14 0.52 -5.23 6.41
N ALA A 15 -0.54 -4.57 5.96
CA ALA A 15 -1.53 -5.16 5.06
C ALA A 15 -0.93 -5.51 3.68
N LEU A 16 -0.02 -4.69 3.16
CA LEU A 16 0.64 -4.94 1.86
C LEU A 16 1.54 -6.19 1.85
N SER A 17 1.86 -6.78 3.01
CA SER A 17 2.52 -8.09 3.07
C SER A 17 1.71 -9.20 2.39
N GLY A 18 0.37 -9.07 2.33
CA GLY A 18 -0.51 -9.99 1.58
C GLY A 18 -0.28 -9.97 0.07
N PHE A 19 0.33 -8.91 -0.46
CA PHE A 19 0.76 -8.78 -1.86
C PHE A 19 2.27 -9.08 -2.05
N GLY A 20 2.91 -9.67 -1.04
CA GLY A 20 4.33 -10.04 -1.08
C GLY A 20 5.29 -8.87 -0.89
N TYR A 21 4.80 -7.69 -0.51
CA TYR A 21 5.67 -6.56 -0.20
C TYR A 21 6.41 -6.76 1.11
N VAL A 22 7.72 -6.53 1.09
CA VAL A 22 8.59 -6.55 2.26
C VAL A 22 9.25 -5.18 2.45
N LEU A 23 9.51 -4.82 3.71
CA LEU A 23 10.24 -3.60 4.03
C LEU A 23 11.70 -3.73 3.62
N THR A 24 12.17 -2.84 2.74
CA THR A 24 13.56 -2.83 2.27
C THR A 24 14.36 -1.65 2.78
N ARG A 25 13.71 -0.53 3.12
CA ARG A 25 14.38 0.65 3.67
C ARG A 25 13.42 1.56 4.43
N GLN A 26 13.93 2.30 5.40
CA GLN A 26 13.22 3.44 5.99
C GLN A 26 14.13 4.68 6.04
N LYS A 27 13.57 5.85 5.74
CA LYS A 27 14.21 7.15 5.95
C LYS A 27 13.21 8.11 6.58
N GLY A 28 13.46 8.50 7.82
CA GLY A 28 12.52 9.30 8.61
C GLY A 28 11.16 8.60 8.70
N SER A 29 10.09 9.34 8.41
CA SER A 29 8.72 8.81 8.41
C SER A 29 8.32 8.06 7.14
N HIS A 30 9.22 7.80 6.19
CA HIS A 30 8.88 7.12 4.94
C HIS A 30 9.52 5.73 4.86
N VAL A 31 8.71 4.72 4.58
CA VAL A 31 9.11 3.33 4.41
C VAL A 31 9.07 2.95 2.95
N ARG A 32 10.11 2.31 2.45
CA ARG A 32 10.15 1.67 1.14
C ARG A 32 9.81 0.20 1.32
N LEU A 33 8.80 -0.24 0.58
CA LEU A 33 8.45 -1.63 0.40
C LEU A 33 8.89 -2.10 -0.98
N SER A 34 9.16 -3.39 -1.12
CA SER A 34 9.51 -4.02 -2.40
C SER A 34 8.89 -5.40 -2.49
N THR A 35 8.50 -5.80 -3.69
CA THR A 35 8.03 -7.15 -4.00
C THR A 35 8.68 -7.59 -5.31
N ASP A 36 8.94 -8.88 -5.44
CA ASP A 36 9.26 -9.53 -6.72
C ASP A 36 8.07 -10.38 -7.22
N ALA A 37 6.95 -10.40 -6.48
CA ALA A 37 5.73 -11.06 -6.90
C ALA A 37 5.15 -10.34 -8.13
N HIS A 38 4.86 -11.09 -9.19
CA HIS A 38 4.42 -10.55 -10.48
C HIS A 38 5.43 -9.59 -11.14
N GLY A 39 6.71 -9.70 -10.78
CA GLY A 39 7.78 -8.80 -11.23
C GLY A 39 8.22 -7.85 -10.12
N GLN A 40 9.36 -7.18 -10.33
CA GLN A 40 9.91 -6.26 -9.35
C GLN A 40 9.09 -4.97 -9.28
N HIS A 41 8.68 -4.61 -8.07
CA HIS A 41 7.98 -3.36 -7.81
C HIS A 41 8.35 -2.76 -6.47
N HIS A 42 8.33 -1.43 -6.39
CA HIS A 42 8.74 -0.69 -5.20
C HIS A 42 7.76 0.44 -4.90
N ILE A 43 7.29 0.52 -3.66
CA ILE A 43 6.38 1.58 -3.24
C ILE A 43 6.89 2.26 -1.97
N THR A 44 6.58 3.55 -1.82
CA THR A 44 6.96 4.33 -0.64
C THR A 44 5.72 4.73 0.14
N ILE A 45 5.68 4.36 1.42
CA ILE A 45 4.56 4.61 2.33
C ILE A 45 4.98 5.63 3.40
N PRO A 46 4.32 6.78 3.52
CA PRO A 46 4.50 7.65 4.66
C PRO A 46 3.81 7.05 5.90
N LEU A 47 4.52 6.97 7.03
CA LEU A 47 4.03 6.51 8.33
C LEU A 47 3.21 7.59 9.04
N HIS A 48 2.24 8.19 8.35
CA HIS A 48 1.30 9.13 8.95
C HIS A 48 0.10 8.39 9.52
N ASP A 49 -0.52 8.96 10.55
CA ASP A 49 -1.72 8.43 11.16
C ASP A 49 -2.78 9.54 11.33
N PRO A 50 -3.86 9.54 10.52
CA PRO A 50 -4.11 8.66 9.38
C PRO A 50 -3.36 9.13 8.11
N LEU A 51 -3.27 8.23 7.12
CA LEU A 51 -2.95 8.60 5.76
C LEU A 51 -4.05 9.49 5.18
N ARG A 52 -3.65 10.52 4.43
CA ARG A 52 -4.61 11.28 3.62
C ARG A 52 -5.25 10.33 2.60
N VAL A 53 -6.56 10.42 2.42
CA VAL A 53 -7.32 9.57 1.47
C VAL A 53 -6.74 9.62 0.06
N GLY A 54 -6.25 10.79 -0.39
CA GLY A 54 -5.60 10.92 -1.69
C GLY A 54 -4.31 10.11 -1.80
N THR A 55 -3.50 10.08 -0.73
CA THR A 55 -2.27 9.29 -0.64
C THR A 55 -2.58 7.80 -0.62
N LEU A 56 -3.53 7.37 0.22
CA LEU A 56 -3.99 5.99 0.25
C LEU A 56 -4.48 5.55 -1.13
N ASN A 57 -5.34 6.34 -1.77
CA ASN A 57 -5.87 6.04 -3.10
C ASN A 57 -4.77 5.93 -4.17
N ALA A 58 -3.77 6.81 -4.15
CA ALA A 58 -2.64 6.74 -5.07
C ALA A 58 -1.84 5.45 -4.89
N ILE A 59 -1.54 5.08 -3.64
CA ILE A 59 -0.83 3.84 -3.31
C ILE A 59 -1.61 2.61 -3.77
N LEU A 60 -2.92 2.55 -3.51
CA LEU A 60 -3.73 1.40 -3.92
C LEU A 60 -3.84 1.26 -5.44
N LYS A 61 -3.84 2.38 -6.18
CA LYS A 61 -3.81 2.35 -7.65
C LYS A 61 -2.49 1.79 -8.18
N ASP A 62 -1.37 2.23 -7.61
CA ASP A 62 -0.03 1.77 -7.98
C ASP A 62 0.12 0.25 -7.75
N VAL A 63 -0.32 -0.22 -6.58
CA VAL A 63 -0.35 -1.66 -6.27
C VAL A 63 -1.27 -2.43 -7.21
N ALA A 64 -2.44 -1.88 -7.54
CA ALA A 64 -3.41 -2.52 -8.42
C ALA A 64 -2.86 -2.65 -9.85
N GLU A 65 -2.22 -1.61 -10.37
CA GLU A 65 -1.58 -1.62 -11.69
C GLU A 65 -0.50 -2.70 -11.77
N HIS A 66 0.38 -2.79 -10.75
CA HIS A 66 1.41 -3.83 -10.69
C HIS A 66 0.82 -5.25 -10.58
N ALA A 67 -0.21 -5.43 -9.77
CA ALA A 67 -0.83 -6.74 -9.55
C ALA A 67 -1.78 -7.18 -10.68
N GLY A 68 -2.05 -6.31 -11.67
CA GLY A 68 -3.04 -6.59 -12.72
C GLY A 68 -4.48 -6.64 -12.19
N LEU A 69 -4.76 -5.91 -11.10
CA LEU A 69 -6.06 -5.82 -10.44
C LEU A 69 -6.65 -4.42 -10.58
N THR A 70 -7.91 -4.28 -10.18
CA THR A 70 -8.53 -2.99 -9.96
C THR A 70 -8.20 -2.46 -8.56
N ARG A 71 -8.25 -1.13 -8.40
CA ARG A 71 -8.08 -0.48 -7.09
C ARG A 71 -9.13 -0.93 -6.07
N ASP A 72 -10.32 -1.30 -6.52
CA ASP A 72 -11.39 -1.80 -5.64
C ASP A 72 -11.07 -3.21 -5.14
N GLU A 73 -10.57 -4.12 -6.00
CA GLU A 73 -10.16 -5.47 -5.59
C GLU A 73 -8.99 -5.46 -4.60
N VAL A 74 -8.00 -4.59 -4.80
CA VAL A 74 -6.90 -4.40 -3.83
C VAL A 74 -7.45 -3.90 -2.50
N ALA A 75 -8.33 -2.90 -2.53
CA ALA A 75 -8.90 -2.35 -1.31
C ALA A 75 -9.77 -3.37 -0.54
N GLU A 76 -10.52 -4.21 -1.25
CA GLU A 76 -11.27 -5.33 -0.66
C GLU A 76 -10.32 -6.36 -0.04
N THR A 77 -9.23 -6.70 -0.72
CA THR A 77 -8.24 -7.67 -0.21
C THR A 77 -7.55 -7.17 1.06
N LEU A 78 -7.34 -5.86 1.19
CA LEU A 78 -6.63 -5.25 2.33
C LEU A 78 -7.54 -4.88 3.50
N PHE A 79 -8.82 -4.58 3.25
CA PHE A 79 -9.72 -3.98 4.24
C PHE A 79 -11.11 -4.64 4.34
N GLY A 80 -11.41 -5.62 3.48
CA GLY A 80 -12.65 -6.41 3.49
C GLY A 80 -12.65 -7.53 4.53
#